data_AF-A0A6M1E427-F1
#
_entry.id   AF-A0A6M1E427-F1
#
_cell.length_a   1.000
_cell.length_b   1.000
_cell.length_c   1.000
_cell.angle_alpha   90.00
_cell.angle_beta   90.00
_cell.angle_gamma   90.00
#
_symmetry.space_group_name_H-M   'P 1'
#
loop_
_entity.id
_entity.type
_entity.pdbx_description
1 polymer ?
#
loop_
_entity_poly.entity_id
_entity_poly.type
_entity_poly.pdbx_seq_one_letter_code
_entity_poly.pdbx_strand_id
1 'polypeptide(L)'
;MMELNRLPVVFVSLFLLSVSSVCAQPQSTVKRIHETFLDAQNKNKYPAEVITALSGEWLFDDALVTDVKSSDIRPKAPRLLGPRSTNNANGFISTGFDIKGLTTIKVGFIGYKDDISDYFAVEVFVSKDGGKNWASLGIRRGDPTKEEETFAEYKIKNKKQEAYRVKIANASQPKSDRLSRINITEIQFEYEEQ
;
A
#
# COMPACT_ATOMS: atom_id res chain seq x y z
N MET A 1 -55.72 13.00 -79.08
CA MET A 1 -54.53 12.14 -79.22
C MET A 1 -53.79 12.21 -77.88
N MET A 2 -53.62 11.04 -77.24
CA MET A 2 -52.84 10.74 -76.01
C MET A 2 -53.35 11.24 -74.65
N GLU A 3 -54.06 10.34 -73.94
CA GLU A 3 -54.07 10.27 -72.47
C GLU A 3 -52.71 9.81 -71.95
N LEU A 4 -52.17 10.49 -70.93
CA LEU A 4 -50.95 10.09 -70.22
C LEU A 4 -51.29 9.60 -68.82
N ASN A 5 -51.18 8.28 -68.63
CA ASN A 5 -51.18 7.60 -67.34
C ASN A 5 -49.99 8.06 -66.48
N ARG A 6 -50.26 8.53 -65.26
CA ARG A 6 -49.23 8.71 -64.21
C ARG A 6 -49.47 7.69 -63.09
N LEU A 7 -48.54 6.75 -62.95
CA LEU A 7 -48.45 5.81 -61.83
C LEU A 7 -47.83 6.50 -60.59
N PRO A 8 -48.16 6.05 -59.37
CA PRO A 8 -47.63 6.62 -58.13
C PRO A 8 -46.21 6.13 -57.83
N VAL A 9 -45.35 7.05 -57.38
CA VAL A 9 -44.00 6.76 -56.88
C VAL A 9 -44.11 6.28 -55.44
N VAL A 10 -43.77 5.01 -55.19
CA VAL A 10 -43.64 4.45 -53.84
C VAL A 10 -42.25 4.75 -53.31
N PHE A 11 -42.14 5.62 -52.31
CA PHE A 11 -40.91 5.87 -51.56
C PHE A 11 -40.70 4.72 -50.55
N VAL A 12 -39.76 3.83 -50.83
CA VAL A 12 -39.29 2.82 -49.86
C VAL A 12 -38.18 3.46 -49.03
N SER A 13 -38.49 3.80 -47.78
CA SER A 13 -37.51 4.33 -46.83
C SER A 13 -36.75 3.17 -46.18
N LEU A 14 -35.47 3.01 -46.54
CA LEU A 14 -34.58 1.98 -46.02
C LEU A 14 -34.00 2.44 -44.68
N PHE A 15 -34.56 1.95 -43.57
CA PHE A 15 -33.98 2.16 -42.23
C PHE A 15 -32.72 1.32 -42.07
N LEU A 16 -31.55 1.95 -42.14
CA LEU A 16 -30.27 1.38 -41.74
C LEU A 16 -30.23 1.26 -40.20
N LEU A 17 -30.45 0.05 -39.67
CA LEU A 17 -30.18 -0.29 -38.28
C LEU A 17 -28.66 -0.33 -38.06
N SER A 18 -28.11 0.76 -37.51
CA SER A 18 -26.76 0.77 -36.96
C SER A 18 -26.73 -0.05 -35.68
N VAL A 19 -26.21 -1.28 -35.77
CA VAL A 19 -25.92 -2.11 -34.60
C VAL A 19 -24.67 -1.53 -33.94
N SER A 20 -24.86 -0.64 -32.97
CA SER A 20 -23.77 -0.19 -32.10
C SER A 20 -23.39 -1.34 -31.18
N SER A 21 -22.33 -2.09 -31.51
CA SER A 21 -21.69 -2.98 -30.56
C SER A 21 -21.15 -2.16 -29.40
N VAL A 22 -21.91 -2.10 -28.31
CA VAL A 22 -21.43 -1.63 -27.02
C VAL A 22 -20.47 -2.71 -26.51
N CYS A 23 -19.18 -2.56 -26.80
CA CYS A 23 -18.16 -3.30 -26.09
C CYS A 23 -18.21 -2.85 -24.62
N ALA A 24 -18.85 -3.65 -23.77
CA ALA A 24 -18.74 -3.52 -22.33
C ALA A 24 -17.27 -3.68 -21.97
N GLN A 25 -16.59 -2.57 -21.62
CA GLN A 25 -15.26 -2.66 -21.05
C GLN A 25 -15.39 -3.31 -19.67
N PRO A 26 -14.57 -4.34 -19.35
CA PRO A 26 -14.60 -4.94 -18.03
C PRO A 26 -14.27 -3.86 -16.99
N GLN A 27 -15.22 -3.61 -16.09
CA GLN A 27 -15.08 -2.65 -15.01
C GLN A 27 -14.14 -3.27 -13.98
N SER A 28 -12.92 -2.75 -13.86
CA SER A 28 -11.92 -3.26 -12.91
C SER A 28 -12.46 -3.14 -11.48
N THR A 29 -12.56 -4.27 -10.77
CA THR A 29 -13.00 -4.26 -9.36
C THR A 29 -11.79 -3.95 -8.49
N VAL A 30 -11.85 -2.83 -7.76
CA VAL A 30 -10.84 -2.48 -6.76
C VAL A 30 -11.04 -3.36 -5.54
N LYS A 31 -9.99 -4.10 -5.16
CA LYS A 31 -9.92 -4.91 -3.94
C LYS A 31 -8.99 -4.25 -2.93
N ARG A 32 -9.13 -4.66 -1.66
CA ARG A 32 -8.35 -4.14 -0.54
C ARG A 32 -7.81 -5.26 0.34
N ILE A 33 -6.55 -5.14 0.75
CA ILE A 33 -5.98 -5.83 1.92
C ILE A 33 -5.83 -4.78 3.02
N HIS A 34 -6.27 -5.10 4.23
CA HIS A 34 -6.12 -4.24 5.42
C HIS A 34 -5.46 -5.06 6.51
N GLU A 35 -4.26 -4.65 6.91
CA GLU A 35 -3.48 -5.30 7.96
C GLU A 35 -3.33 -4.35 9.15
N THR A 36 -3.79 -4.78 10.33
CA THR A 36 -3.68 -4.05 11.60
C THR A 36 -2.72 -4.72 12.57
N PHE A 37 -2.20 -5.90 12.20
CA PHE A 37 -1.33 -6.78 12.98
C PHE A 37 -1.92 -7.31 14.29
N LEU A 38 -3.20 -7.09 14.56
CA LEU A 38 -3.86 -7.60 15.78
C LEU A 38 -3.74 -9.12 15.92
N ASP A 39 -3.79 -9.84 14.80
CA ASP A 39 -3.68 -11.30 14.74
C ASP A 39 -2.24 -11.79 14.46
N ALA A 40 -1.26 -10.90 14.51
CA ALA A 40 0.12 -11.26 14.23
C ALA A 40 0.73 -12.14 15.34
N GLN A 41 1.51 -13.14 14.92
CA GLN A 41 2.38 -13.89 15.82
C GLN A 41 3.30 -12.94 16.60
N ASN A 42 3.43 -13.18 17.91
CA ASN A 42 4.31 -12.38 18.76
C ASN A 42 5.78 -12.54 18.37
N LYS A 43 6.48 -11.41 18.31
CA LYS A 43 7.92 -11.27 18.12
C LYS A 43 8.45 -10.29 19.15
N ASN A 44 9.16 -10.77 20.17
CA ASN A 44 9.61 -9.95 21.30
C ASN A 44 11.06 -9.47 21.21
N LYS A 45 11.75 -9.72 20.09
CA LYS A 45 13.13 -9.31 19.81
C LYS A 45 13.22 -8.61 18.47
N TYR A 46 14.25 -7.81 18.26
CA TYR A 46 14.45 -7.04 17.02
C TYR A 46 15.02 -7.80 15.80
N PRO A 47 15.94 -8.79 15.93
CA PRO A 47 16.57 -9.44 14.76
C PRO A 47 15.56 -10.02 13.75
N ALA A 48 15.95 -10.09 12.47
CA ALA A 48 15.12 -10.60 11.38
C ALA A 48 14.37 -11.91 11.69
N GLU A 49 13.06 -11.92 11.49
CA GLU A 49 12.19 -13.10 11.60
C GLU A 49 10.96 -12.96 10.68
N VAL A 50 10.45 -14.08 10.18
CA VAL A 50 9.18 -14.12 9.46
C VAL A 50 8.04 -14.29 10.45
N ILE A 51 7.03 -13.44 10.34
CA ILE A 51 5.86 -13.36 11.21
C ILE A 51 4.60 -13.56 10.38
N THR A 52 3.76 -14.49 10.82
CA THR A 52 2.43 -14.69 10.23
C THR A 52 1.45 -13.67 10.80
N ALA A 53 0.73 -12.99 9.90
CA ALA A 53 -0.37 -12.08 10.20
C ALA A 53 -1.58 -12.42 9.32
N LEU A 54 -2.69 -11.68 9.47
CA LEU A 54 -3.95 -11.96 8.76
C LEU A 54 -3.77 -11.90 7.23
N SER A 55 -2.97 -10.94 6.75
CA SER A 55 -2.70 -10.75 5.32
C SER A 55 -1.67 -11.72 4.73
N GLY A 56 -1.01 -12.54 5.55
CA GLY A 56 0.01 -13.50 5.14
C GLY A 56 1.31 -13.39 5.95
N GLU A 57 2.40 -13.90 5.39
CA GLU A 57 3.73 -13.82 5.99
C GLU A 57 4.36 -12.44 5.78
N TRP A 58 5.06 -11.95 6.79
CA TRP A 58 5.79 -10.69 6.79
C TRP A 58 7.19 -10.90 7.35
N LEU A 59 8.22 -10.37 6.68
CA LEU A 59 9.56 -10.26 7.25
C LEU A 59 9.64 -9.03 8.15
N PHE A 60 10.01 -9.23 9.41
CA PHE A 60 10.28 -8.18 10.39
C PHE A 60 11.77 -8.14 10.66
N ASP A 61 12.45 -7.05 10.30
CA ASP A 61 13.89 -6.88 10.53
C ASP A 61 14.14 -5.57 11.28
N ASP A 62 14.91 -5.66 12.37
CA ASP A 62 15.03 -4.60 13.36
C ASP A 62 13.67 -4.03 13.80
N ALA A 63 12.69 -4.93 13.87
CA ALA A 63 11.30 -4.65 14.21
C ALA A 63 10.77 -5.70 15.19
N LEU A 64 9.78 -5.35 16.00
CA LEU A 64 9.10 -6.28 16.90
C LEU A 64 7.59 -6.08 16.84
N VAL A 65 6.82 -7.08 17.26
CA VAL A 65 5.37 -7.01 17.43
C VAL A 65 5.01 -7.79 18.68
N THR A 66 4.48 -7.11 19.69
CA THR A 66 4.13 -7.74 20.97
C THR A 66 2.72 -7.36 21.36
N ASP A 67 2.15 -8.13 22.28
CA ASP A 67 0.96 -7.70 23.01
C ASP A 67 1.18 -6.32 23.65
N VAL A 68 0.08 -5.63 23.95
CA VAL A 68 0.04 -4.23 24.42
C VAL A 68 1.16 -3.94 25.43
N LYS A 69 2.04 -2.99 25.10
CA LYS A 69 2.78 -2.24 26.11
C LYS A 69 2.06 -0.94 26.40
N SER A 70 2.19 -0.42 27.62
CA SER A 70 1.55 0.83 28.05
C SER A 70 1.90 2.04 27.18
N SER A 71 3.02 2.00 26.46
CA SER A 71 3.47 3.05 25.54
C SER A 71 3.13 2.80 24.07
N ASP A 72 2.47 1.69 23.73
CA ASP A 72 1.94 1.48 22.38
C ASP A 72 0.55 2.10 22.24
N ILE A 73 0.33 2.81 21.14
CA ILE A 73 -0.98 3.41 20.82
C ILE A 73 -2.06 2.35 20.55
N ARG A 74 -1.64 1.14 20.11
CA ARG A 74 -2.52 0.00 19.85
C ARG A 74 -1.84 -1.31 20.26
N PRO A 75 -2.61 -2.34 20.65
CA PRO A 75 -2.11 -3.71 20.71
C PRO A 75 -1.41 -4.08 19.40
N LYS A 76 -0.28 -4.80 19.48
CA LYS A 76 0.37 -5.44 18.34
C LYS A 76 0.83 -4.52 17.21
N ALA A 77 0.88 -3.21 17.40
CA ALA A 77 1.47 -2.31 16.41
C ALA A 77 2.96 -2.64 16.21
N PRO A 78 3.43 -3.01 15.00
CA PRO A 78 4.84 -3.26 14.77
C PRO A 78 5.70 -2.06 15.13
N ARG A 79 6.72 -2.28 15.95
CA ARG A 79 7.68 -1.25 16.37
C ARG A 79 8.98 -1.42 15.63
N LEU A 80 9.35 -0.43 14.83
CA LEU A 80 10.54 -0.44 13.97
C LEU A 80 11.63 0.44 14.59
N LEU A 81 12.85 -0.09 14.71
CA LEU A 81 14.02 0.71 15.12
C LEU A 81 14.33 1.81 14.11
N GLY A 82 14.80 2.95 14.63
CA GLY A 82 15.27 4.05 13.80
C GLY A 82 16.59 3.75 13.07
N PRO A 83 17.00 4.64 12.15
CA PRO A 83 18.31 4.56 11.52
C PRO A 83 19.42 4.80 12.55
N ARG A 84 20.56 4.12 12.41
CA ARG A 84 21.79 4.48 13.16
C ARG A 84 22.46 5.74 12.61
N SER A 85 22.41 5.90 11.30
CA SER A 85 22.97 7.00 10.53
C SER A 85 22.24 7.09 9.19
N THR A 86 22.45 8.14 8.42
CA THR A 86 21.81 8.35 7.10
C THR A 86 22.02 7.21 6.11
N ASN A 87 23.13 6.47 6.22
CA ASN A 87 23.52 5.41 5.27
C ASN A 87 23.38 3.98 5.84
N ASN A 88 22.77 3.81 7.01
CA ASN A 88 22.63 2.50 7.65
C ASN A 88 21.25 1.89 7.41
N ALA A 89 21.14 0.58 7.63
CA ALA A 89 19.87 -0.14 7.52
C ALA A 89 18.86 0.37 8.57
N ASN A 90 17.65 0.63 8.10
CA ASN A 90 16.52 1.06 8.91
C ASN A 90 15.75 -0.16 9.40
N GLY A 91 15.10 -0.09 10.57
CA GLY A 91 14.12 -1.09 10.94
C GLY A 91 12.97 -1.10 9.92
N PHE A 92 12.53 -2.29 9.51
CA PHE A 92 11.51 -2.43 8.48
C PHE A 92 10.63 -3.66 8.68
N ILE A 93 9.47 -3.62 8.04
CA ILE A 93 8.63 -4.78 7.77
C ILE A 93 8.38 -4.89 6.26
N SER A 94 8.28 -6.10 5.72
CA SER A 94 7.96 -6.29 4.30
C SER A 94 7.09 -7.51 4.07
N THR A 95 6.21 -7.45 3.07
CA THR A 95 5.37 -8.58 2.69
C THR A 95 6.24 -9.75 2.22
N GLY A 96 5.90 -10.98 2.65
CA GLY A 96 6.46 -12.23 2.12
C GLY A 96 5.82 -12.66 0.80
N PHE A 97 4.77 -11.97 0.38
CA PHE A 97 3.98 -12.19 -0.82
C PHE A 97 4.01 -10.96 -1.75
N ASP A 98 3.65 -11.18 -3.01
CA ASP A 98 3.57 -10.13 -4.03
C ASP A 98 2.09 -9.80 -4.32
N ILE A 99 1.80 -8.51 -4.49
CA ILE A 99 0.44 -8.02 -4.75
C ILE A 99 0.35 -7.63 -6.22
N LYS A 100 -0.36 -8.44 -7.01
CA LYS A 100 -0.62 -8.16 -8.42
C LYS A 100 -1.61 -7.01 -8.54
N GLY A 101 -1.30 -6.07 -9.42
CA GLY A 101 -2.21 -4.94 -9.68
C GLY A 101 -2.27 -3.89 -8.58
N LEU A 102 -1.26 -3.85 -7.70
CA LEU A 102 -1.17 -2.85 -6.63
C LEU A 102 -1.18 -1.43 -7.19
N THR A 103 -2.10 -0.59 -6.70
CA THR A 103 -2.28 0.81 -7.12
C THR A 103 -2.07 1.81 -5.99
N THR A 104 -2.45 1.46 -4.76
CA THR A 104 -2.32 2.34 -3.58
C THR A 104 -1.76 1.59 -2.38
N ILE A 105 -0.86 2.24 -1.66
CA ILE A 105 -0.42 1.82 -0.32
C ILE A 105 -0.73 2.96 0.65
N LYS A 106 -1.47 2.67 1.72
CA LYS A 106 -1.69 3.59 2.84
C LYS A 106 -1.06 3.00 4.09
N VAL A 107 -0.29 3.79 4.82
CA VAL A 107 0.39 3.38 6.06
C VAL A 107 -0.01 4.32 7.19
N GLY A 108 -0.58 3.77 8.26
CA GLY A 108 -0.73 4.44 9.54
C GLY A 108 0.52 4.26 10.39
N PHE A 109 1.05 5.36 10.94
CA PHE A 109 2.27 5.34 11.73
C PHE A 109 2.30 6.48 12.76
N ILE A 110 3.04 6.27 13.85
CA ILE A 110 3.28 7.28 14.89
C ILE A 110 4.66 7.07 15.52
N GLY A 111 5.27 8.12 16.05
CA GLY A 111 6.46 8.00 16.89
C GLY A 111 6.18 7.19 18.15
N TYR A 112 7.17 6.42 18.61
CA TYR A 112 7.06 5.71 19.88
C TYR A 112 7.12 6.70 21.05
N LYS A 113 6.14 6.64 21.96
CA LYS A 113 5.93 7.67 22.99
C LYS A 113 7.15 7.92 23.88
N ASP A 114 7.94 6.88 24.16
CA ASP A 114 9.09 6.98 25.07
C ASP A 114 10.37 7.50 24.36
N ASP A 115 10.32 7.68 23.03
CA ASP A 115 11.47 8.13 22.23
C ASP A 115 11.39 9.63 21.92
N ILE A 116 12.41 10.38 22.34
CA ILE A 116 12.52 11.81 22.04
C ILE A 116 13.11 12.01 20.65
N SER A 117 12.34 12.34 19.62
CA SER A 117 12.86 12.54 18.25
C SER A 117 12.39 13.87 17.66
N ASP A 118 13.25 14.57 16.92
CA ASP A 118 12.88 15.84 16.25
C ASP A 118 11.81 15.62 15.18
N TYR A 119 11.83 14.42 14.59
CA TYR A 119 10.76 13.96 13.71
C TYR A 119 10.70 12.44 13.70
N PHE A 120 9.51 11.93 13.41
CA PHE A 120 9.32 10.55 13.00
C PHE A 120 8.84 10.49 11.55
N ALA A 121 9.25 9.45 10.84
CA ALA A 121 8.97 9.31 9.42
C ALA A 121 8.95 7.86 8.98
N VAL A 122 8.20 7.61 7.92
CA VAL A 122 8.13 6.32 7.24
C VAL A 122 8.55 6.48 5.79
N GLU A 123 9.22 5.46 5.25
CA GLU A 123 9.51 5.33 3.83
C GLU A 123 8.94 4.01 3.33
N VAL A 124 8.30 4.05 2.16
CA VAL A 124 7.74 2.86 1.52
C VAL A 124 8.55 2.53 0.29
N PHE A 125 8.86 1.26 0.12
CA PHE A 125 9.55 0.72 -1.04
C PHE A 125 8.72 -0.38 -1.69
N VAL A 126 8.92 -0.54 -2.99
CA VAL A 126 8.34 -1.63 -3.76
C VAL A 126 9.42 -2.38 -4.55
N SER A 127 9.19 -3.67 -4.75
CA SER A 127 10.08 -4.56 -5.48
C SER A 127 9.30 -5.38 -6.50
N LYS A 128 9.86 -5.54 -7.71
CA LYS A 128 9.32 -6.40 -8.78
C LYS A 128 10.00 -7.76 -8.89
N ASP A 129 11.05 -8.00 -8.11
CA ASP A 129 11.93 -9.17 -8.23
C ASP A 129 12.03 -9.98 -6.94
N GLY A 130 10.94 -10.01 -6.17
CA GLY A 130 10.83 -10.79 -4.93
C GLY A 130 11.63 -10.22 -3.75
N GLY A 131 12.08 -8.97 -3.84
CA GLY A 131 12.76 -8.25 -2.76
C GLY A 131 14.27 -8.14 -2.95
N LYS A 132 14.79 -8.43 -4.14
CA LYS A 132 16.23 -8.29 -4.46
C LYS A 132 16.59 -6.82 -4.67
N ASN A 133 15.75 -6.06 -5.36
CA ASN A 133 15.92 -4.63 -5.58
C ASN A 133 14.68 -3.85 -5.12
N TRP A 134 14.91 -2.74 -4.42
CA TRP A 134 13.85 -1.92 -3.82
C TRP A 134 13.86 -0.51 -4.42
N ALA A 135 12.71 -0.07 -4.92
CA ALA A 135 12.49 1.30 -5.38
C ALA A 135 11.68 2.07 -4.33
N SER A 136 12.18 3.21 -3.88
CA SER A 136 11.46 4.08 -2.94
C SER A 136 10.27 4.77 -3.61
N LEU A 137 9.14 4.82 -2.89
CA LEU A 137 7.97 5.64 -3.21
C LEU A 137 8.00 7.00 -2.49
N GLY A 138 9.02 7.23 -1.66
CA GLY A 138 9.26 8.48 -0.94
C GLY A 138 9.06 8.39 0.57
N ILE A 139 9.48 9.45 1.24
CA ILE A 139 9.41 9.61 2.71
C ILE A 139 8.19 10.46 3.06
N ARG A 140 7.53 10.10 4.16
CA ARG A 140 6.47 10.91 4.79
C ARG A 140 6.79 11.10 6.27
N ARG A 141 6.84 12.35 6.70
CA ARG A 141 7.02 12.74 8.10
C ARG A 141 5.66 12.82 8.78
N GLY A 142 5.58 12.40 10.02
CA GLY A 142 4.49 12.77 10.90
C GLY A 142 4.83 14.00 11.72
N ASP A 143 3.84 14.46 12.48
CA ASP A 143 3.96 15.62 13.35
C ASP A 143 4.34 15.14 14.77
N PRO A 144 5.57 15.40 15.25
CA PRO A 144 6.00 14.96 16.59
C PRO A 144 5.25 15.65 17.74
N THR A 145 4.48 16.70 17.45
CA THR A 145 3.69 17.43 18.45
C THR A 145 2.31 16.84 18.68
N LYS A 146 1.90 15.88 17.84
CA LYS A 146 0.59 15.26 17.89
C LYS A 146 0.65 13.87 18.52
N GLU A 147 -0.34 13.57 19.35
CA GLU A 147 -0.53 12.23 19.94
C GLU A 147 -1.37 11.29 19.05
N GLU A 148 -1.83 11.78 17.89
CA GLU A 148 -2.64 11.03 16.93
C GLU A 148 -1.81 10.37 15.83
N GLU A 149 -2.34 9.31 15.25
CA GLU A 149 -1.70 8.59 14.15
C GLU A 149 -1.59 9.46 12.90
N THR A 150 -0.45 9.36 12.21
CA THR A 150 -0.26 9.94 10.89
C THR A 150 -0.56 8.90 9.81
N PHE A 151 -1.25 9.30 8.75
CA PHE A 151 -1.48 8.46 7.57
C PHE A 151 -0.70 8.96 6.36
N ALA A 152 0.07 8.07 5.74
CA ALA A 152 0.80 8.32 4.51
C ALA A 152 0.20 7.49 3.37
N GLU A 153 -0.14 8.14 2.26
CA GLU A 153 -0.62 7.48 1.04
C GLU A 153 0.43 7.57 -0.08
N TYR A 154 0.62 6.45 -0.77
CA TYR A 154 1.54 6.27 -1.89
C TYR A 154 0.80 5.67 -3.07
N LYS A 155 0.88 6.35 -4.22
CA LYS A 155 0.23 5.90 -5.46
C LYS A 155 1.26 5.25 -6.38
N ILE A 156 0.89 4.11 -6.95
CA ILE A 156 1.70 3.34 -7.88
C ILE A 156 1.03 3.39 -9.25
N LYS A 157 1.79 3.82 -10.27
CA LYS A 157 1.33 3.83 -11.66
C LYS A 157 1.51 2.43 -12.28
N ASN A 158 0.68 1.47 -11.86
CA ASN A 158 0.78 0.08 -12.27
C ASN A 158 0.04 -0.22 -13.59
N LYS A 159 0.51 0.36 -14.70
CA LYS A 159 -0.15 0.23 -16.02
C LYS A 159 -0.15 -1.19 -16.60
N LYS A 160 0.68 -2.08 -16.09
CA LYS A 160 0.90 -3.43 -16.64
C LYS A 160 0.42 -4.54 -15.71
N GLN A 161 -0.32 -4.21 -14.64
CA GLN A 161 -0.76 -5.18 -13.63
C GLN A 161 0.42 -6.03 -13.09
N GLU A 162 1.57 -5.39 -12.89
CA GLU A 162 2.76 -6.01 -12.31
C GLU A 162 2.49 -6.38 -10.85
N ALA A 163 3.19 -7.41 -10.38
CA ALA A 163 3.16 -7.81 -8.97
C ALA A 163 4.28 -7.10 -8.20
N TYR A 164 3.95 -6.59 -7.02
CA TYR A 164 4.88 -5.86 -6.17
C TYR A 164 4.95 -6.48 -4.78
N ARG A 165 6.18 -6.68 -4.31
CA ARG A 165 6.46 -6.83 -2.88
C ARG A 165 6.59 -5.46 -2.24
N VAL A 166 6.10 -5.28 -1.02
CA VAL A 166 6.11 -3.98 -0.34
C VAL A 166 6.98 -4.05 0.91
N LYS A 167 7.77 -3.00 1.15
CA LYS A 167 8.56 -2.79 2.37
C LYS A 167 8.23 -1.42 2.97
N ILE A 168 8.07 -1.38 4.28
CA ILE A 168 7.80 -0.19 5.08
C ILE A 168 8.96 -0.05 6.06
N ALA A 169 9.71 1.02 5.97
CA ALA A 169 10.90 1.26 6.78
C ALA A 169 10.77 2.52 7.62
N ASN A 170 11.40 2.51 8.80
CA ASN A 170 11.52 3.69 9.64
C ASN A 170 12.55 4.67 9.03
N ALA A 171 12.10 5.85 8.64
CA ALA A 171 12.92 6.91 8.07
C ALA A 171 13.06 8.12 9.01
N SER A 172 12.80 7.92 10.30
CA SER A 172 12.89 8.93 11.35
C SER A 172 14.31 9.48 11.51
N GLN A 173 14.49 10.43 12.42
CA GLN A 173 15.80 10.99 12.71
C GLN A 173 16.82 9.89 13.05
N PRO A 174 17.98 9.84 12.39
CA PRO A 174 19.02 8.90 12.75
C PRO A 174 19.56 9.16 14.17
N LYS A 175 19.74 8.08 14.94
CA LYS A 175 20.35 8.12 16.27
C LYS A 175 21.24 6.91 16.49
N SER A 176 22.36 7.10 17.20
CA SER A 176 23.30 6.02 17.49
C SER A 176 22.67 4.85 18.25
N ASP A 177 21.75 5.14 19.17
CA ASP A 177 20.99 4.16 19.96
C ASP A 177 19.76 3.60 19.22
N ARG A 178 19.41 4.19 18.06
CA ARG A 178 18.22 3.89 17.25
C ARG A 178 16.88 4.13 17.96
N LEU A 179 16.88 4.90 19.04
CA LEU A 179 15.69 5.27 19.82
C LEU A 179 14.98 6.47 19.19
N SER A 180 14.61 6.29 17.93
CA SER A 180 13.67 7.09 17.14
C SER A 180 12.67 6.14 16.51
N ARG A 181 12.13 5.25 17.35
CA ARG A 181 11.25 4.16 16.95
C ARG A 181 9.91 4.71 16.48
N ILE A 182 9.29 3.98 15.56
CA ILE A 182 7.92 4.22 15.13
C ILE A 182 7.10 2.97 15.35
N ASN A 183 5.82 3.17 15.62
CA ASN A 183 4.81 2.12 15.57
C ASN A 183 4.06 2.23 14.24
N ILE A 184 3.92 1.11 13.52
CA ILE A 184 3.03 0.99 12.37
C ILE A 184 1.66 0.54 12.89
N THR A 185 0.61 1.33 12.66
CA THR A 185 -0.71 1.08 13.26
C THR A 185 -1.64 0.34 12.32
N GLU A 186 -1.46 0.53 11.01
CA GLU A 186 -2.13 -0.24 9.97
C GLU A 186 -1.45 -0.06 8.62
N ILE A 187 -1.69 -1.00 7.72
CA ILE A 187 -1.34 -0.92 6.31
C ILE A 187 -2.55 -1.30 5.47
N GLN A 188 -2.85 -0.51 4.45
CA GLN A 188 -3.89 -0.81 3.47
C GLN A 188 -3.27 -0.87 2.07
N PHE A 189 -3.59 -1.94 1.34
CA PHE A 189 -3.23 -2.09 -0.06
C PHE A 189 -4.49 -2.09 -0.90
N GLU A 190 -4.54 -1.24 -1.92
CA GLU A 190 -5.57 -1.29 -2.95
C GLU A 190 -4.97 -1.82 -4.25
N TYR A 191 -5.71 -2.71 -4.90
CA TYR A 191 -5.27 -3.38 -6.12
C TYR A 191 -6.46 -3.70 -7.02
N GLU A 192 -6.19 -3.84 -8.31
CA GLU A 192 -7.20 -4.17 -9.31
C GLU A 192 -6.98 -5.59 -9.84
N GLU A 193 -8.01 -6.43 -9.79
CA GLU A 193 -8.03 -7.71 -10.50
C GLU A 193 -8.80 -7.55 -11.82
N GLN A 194 -8.31 -8.22 -12.87
CA GLN A 194 -9.02 -8.39 -14.14
C GLN A 194 -9.61 -9.79 -14.23
#